data_AF-A0A2H5CQN8-F1
#
_entry.id   AF-A0A2H5CQN8-F1
#
_cell.length_a   1.000
_cell.length_b   1.000
_cell.length_c   1.000
_cell.angle_alpha   90.00
_cell.angle_beta   90.00
_cell.angle_gamma   90.00
#
_symmetry.space_group_name_H-M   'P 1'
#
loop_
_entity.id
_entity.type
_entity.pdbx_description
1 polymer ?
#
loop_
_entity_poly.entity_id
_entity_poly.type
_entity_poly.pdbx_seq_one_letter_code
_entity_poly.pdbx_strand_id
1 'polypeptide(L)'
;MKKTDKGVSLLEVLLVIGIMVMVIPKVYENIENHLNNVRWQNAAEHANTYNTAVRNYVADNASTLLAGSLPKTITPATLIQKGYLKSGFSESNFGQSYITGIAKNSKTSRLEALTCSNGGQSLSEAGMRSVASMIEGLGGYINSSKQAIGAGGGWSDTPSNYGLNCATGHIAMALVGADLQESDRLYRYSITNRPDLNRMHTAIDMNSNNLNNVGTLNGNAAALSGDISARNGTFSGAISGNTATTNGDITSNNGWLVTKNSKGWMNSTYGGGWYMSDSSWLRSVNNKGIYTGGQVKGGTVRADGRLYTGEYLQLEKTATAGTSCSPNGLVGRDSTGAILSCQSGIWTTAKVNFTTSTYNIGKNTRNLSIGVHAYCSWTYLNGAPFGGFQQVYSDQNKVWYVNNYAWGNYESGGTITVTCLNLPGAGI
;
A
#
# COMPACT_ATOMS: atom_id res chain seq x y z
N MET A 1 -33.77 57.33 -88.63
CA MET A 1 -34.63 56.80 -87.54
C MET A 1 -36.06 56.68 -88.03
N LYS A 2 -36.62 55.46 -88.07
CA LYS A 2 -38.06 55.20 -87.88
C LYS A 2 -38.19 53.73 -87.49
N LYS A 3 -38.34 53.47 -86.19
CA LYS A 3 -38.76 52.17 -85.67
C LYS A 3 -40.22 51.99 -86.08
N THR A 4 -40.52 50.91 -86.79
CA THR A 4 -41.89 50.50 -87.07
C THR A 4 -42.35 49.65 -85.90
N ASP A 5 -43.23 50.21 -85.06
CA ASP A 5 -43.97 49.43 -84.07
C ASP A 5 -44.84 48.42 -84.83
N LYS A 6 -44.51 47.13 -84.70
CA LYS A 6 -45.33 46.04 -85.23
C LYS A 6 -46.43 45.77 -84.22
N GLY A 7 -47.66 46.18 -84.56
CA GLY A 7 -48.86 45.78 -83.84
C GLY A 7 -48.99 44.25 -83.83
N VAL A 8 -49.22 43.68 -82.65
CA VAL A 8 -49.38 42.25 -82.44
C VAL A 8 -50.61 41.78 -83.24
N SER A 9 -50.44 40.75 -84.07
CA SER A 9 -51.54 40.17 -84.85
C SER A 9 -52.54 39.50 -83.92
N LEU A 10 -53.85 39.68 -84.15
CA LEU A 10 -54.93 39.02 -83.40
C LEU A 10 -54.74 37.48 -83.33
N LEU A 11 -54.10 36.90 -84.36
CA LEU A 11 -53.78 35.48 -84.43
C LEU A 11 -52.70 35.06 -83.42
N GLU A 12 -51.67 35.89 -83.19
CA GLU A 12 -50.61 35.60 -82.21
C GLU A 12 -51.16 35.65 -80.78
N VAL A 13 -52.06 36.59 -80.49
CA VAL A 13 -52.73 36.68 -79.18
C VAL A 13 -53.60 35.46 -78.91
N LEU A 14 -54.36 34.98 -79.91
CA LEU A 14 -55.18 33.77 -79.78
C LEU A 14 -54.36 32.49 -79.62
N LEU A 15 -53.20 32.40 -80.28
CA LEU A 15 -52.29 31.25 -80.16
C LEU A 15 -51.64 31.18 -78.77
N VAL A 16 -51.23 32.33 -78.23
CA VAL A 16 -50.69 32.44 -76.86
C VAL A 16 -51.78 32.13 -75.82
N ILE A 17 -53.01 32.61 -76.00
CA ILE A 17 -54.14 32.28 -75.11
C ILE A 17 -54.45 30.78 -75.19
N GLY A 18 -54.46 30.19 -76.38
CA GLY A 18 -54.69 28.74 -76.56
C GLY A 18 -53.64 27.87 -75.87
N ILE A 19 -52.35 28.26 -75.93
CA ILE A 19 -51.27 27.58 -75.20
C ILE A 19 -51.41 27.80 -73.69
N MET A 20 -51.71 29.02 -73.23
CA MET A 20 -51.93 29.32 -71.82
C MET A 20 -53.08 28.48 -71.23
N VAL A 21 -54.20 28.33 -71.94
CA VAL A 21 -55.33 27.50 -71.49
C VAL A 21 -54.94 26.02 -71.33
N MET A 22 -53.98 25.52 -72.12
CA MET A 22 -53.45 24.15 -71.96
C MET A 22 -52.40 24.01 -70.85
N VAL A 23 -51.58 25.04 -70.61
CA VAL A 23 -50.49 25.00 -69.63
C VAL A 23 -50.98 25.31 -68.21
N ILE A 24 -51.97 26.20 -68.06
CA ILE A 24 -52.49 26.63 -66.76
C ILE A 24 -52.96 25.45 -65.89
N PRO A 25 -53.77 24.49 -66.36
CA PRO A 25 -54.17 23.33 -65.54
C PRO A 25 -52.98 22.49 -65.06
N LYS A 26 -51.98 22.28 -65.91
CA LYS A 26 -50.78 21.49 -65.57
C LYS A 26 -49.85 22.21 -64.60
N VAL A 27 -49.79 23.54 -64.68
CA VAL A 27 -49.09 24.38 -63.70
C VAL A 27 -49.81 24.35 -62.35
N TYR A 28 -51.14 24.41 -62.33
CA TYR A 28 -51.92 24.26 -61.10
C TYR A 28 -51.72 22.88 -60.45
N GLU A 29 -51.81 21.79 -61.21
CA GLU A 29 -51.53 20.43 -60.70
C GLU A 29 -50.11 20.32 -60.14
N ASN A 30 -49.11 20.90 -60.81
CA ASN A 30 -47.73 20.86 -60.34
C ASN A 30 -47.51 21.70 -59.07
N ILE A 31 -48.15 22.86 -58.96
CA ILE A 31 -48.11 23.70 -57.75
C ILE A 31 -48.82 22.98 -56.59
N GLU A 32 -49.98 22.38 -56.81
CA GLU A 32 -50.70 21.62 -55.79
C GLU A 32 -49.89 20.40 -55.32
N ASN A 33 -49.30 19.65 -56.25
CA ASN A 33 -48.41 18.53 -55.92
C ASN A 33 -47.18 19.00 -55.13
N HIS A 34 -46.58 20.13 -55.50
CA HIS A 34 -45.45 20.70 -54.77
C HIS A 34 -45.85 21.16 -53.36
N LEU A 35 -46.97 21.87 -53.22
CA LEU A 35 -47.50 22.30 -51.93
C LEU A 35 -47.87 21.11 -51.02
N ASN A 36 -48.43 20.04 -51.59
CA ASN A 36 -48.71 18.81 -50.86
C ASN A 36 -47.43 18.11 -50.39
N ASN A 37 -46.39 18.04 -51.23
CA ASN A 37 -45.09 17.48 -50.85
C ASN A 37 -44.44 18.26 -49.71
N VAL A 38 -44.46 19.60 -49.75
CA VAL A 38 -43.96 20.45 -48.65
C VAL A 38 -44.75 20.21 -47.37
N ARG A 39 -46.09 20.10 -47.47
CA ARG A 39 -46.93 19.77 -46.31
C ARG A 39 -46.60 18.41 -45.73
N TRP A 40 -46.32 17.40 -46.55
CA TRP A 40 -45.94 16.07 -46.11
C TRP A 40 -44.54 16.05 -45.49
N GLN A 41 -43.58 16.78 -46.05
CA GLN A 41 -42.25 16.97 -45.45
C GLN A 41 -42.34 17.58 -44.05
N ASN A 42 -43.11 18.67 -43.90
CA ASN A 42 -43.32 19.30 -42.60
C ASN A 42 -43.98 18.34 -41.59
N ALA A 43 -44.96 17.54 -42.04
CA ALA A 43 -45.60 16.54 -41.17
C ALA A 43 -44.63 15.43 -40.74
N ALA A 44 -43.72 15.00 -41.64
CA ALA A 44 -42.69 14.01 -41.34
C ALA A 44 -41.63 14.55 -40.36
N GLU A 45 -41.14 15.77 -40.57
CA GLU A 45 -40.18 16.43 -39.67
C GLU A 45 -40.78 16.68 -38.28
N HIS A 46 -42.03 17.11 -38.24
CA HIS A 46 -42.80 17.27 -37.00
C HIS A 46 -42.96 15.93 -36.26
N ALA A 47 -43.23 14.85 -37.00
CA ALA A 47 -43.29 13.50 -36.45
C ALA A 47 -41.92 13.02 -35.95
N ASN A 48 -40.82 13.27 -36.67
CA ASN A 48 -39.45 12.95 -36.25
C ASN A 48 -39.05 13.67 -34.95
N THR A 49 -39.44 14.94 -34.81
CA THR A 49 -39.20 15.72 -33.59
C THR A 49 -39.86 15.05 -32.38
N TYR A 50 -41.13 14.67 -32.52
CA TYR A 50 -41.84 13.94 -31.47
C TYR A 50 -41.23 12.55 -31.22
N ASN A 51 -40.89 11.81 -32.28
CA ASN A 51 -40.31 10.46 -32.19
C ASN A 51 -38.96 10.47 -31.46
N THR A 52 -38.14 11.50 -31.68
CA THR A 52 -36.88 11.70 -30.98
C THR A 52 -37.08 11.97 -29.49
N ALA A 53 -38.08 12.80 -29.13
CA ALA A 53 -38.42 13.05 -27.74
C ALA A 53 -38.93 11.80 -27.02
N VAL A 54 -39.75 10.99 -27.69
CA VAL A 54 -40.20 9.68 -27.20
C VAL A 54 -39.02 8.75 -26.97
N ARG A 55 -38.12 8.63 -27.96
CA ARG A 55 -36.92 7.78 -27.87
C ARG A 55 -36.09 8.11 -26.63
N ASN A 56 -35.78 9.40 -26.43
CA ASN A 56 -35.00 9.85 -25.28
C ASN A 56 -35.73 9.59 -23.95
N TYR A 57 -37.03 9.86 -23.87
CA TYR A 57 -37.80 9.56 -22.67
C TYR A 57 -37.78 8.08 -22.33
N VAL A 58 -38.02 7.21 -23.32
CA VAL A 58 -38.08 5.77 -23.10
C VAL A 58 -36.70 5.22 -22.73
N ALA A 59 -35.62 5.70 -23.37
CA ALA A 59 -34.26 5.31 -23.03
C ALA A 59 -33.92 5.66 -21.57
N ASP A 60 -34.17 6.91 -21.15
CA ASP A 60 -33.86 7.38 -19.79
C ASP A 60 -34.73 6.73 -18.71
N ASN A 61 -35.91 6.22 -19.07
CA ASN A 61 -36.88 5.66 -18.13
C ASN A 61 -37.08 4.15 -18.31
N ALA A 62 -36.20 3.48 -19.08
CA ALA A 62 -36.39 2.10 -19.51
C ALA A 62 -36.59 1.13 -18.33
N SER A 63 -35.76 1.24 -17.30
CA SER A 63 -35.85 0.42 -16.08
C SER A 63 -37.17 0.58 -15.35
N THR A 64 -37.65 1.82 -15.20
CA THR A 64 -38.92 2.15 -14.53
C THR A 64 -40.12 1.67 -15.35
N LEU A 65 -40.06 1.82 -16.68
CA LEU A 65 -41.11 1.36 -17.60
C LEU A 65 -41.21 -0.16 -17.64
N LEU A 66 -40.08 -0.88 -17.64
CA LEU A 66 -40.04 -2.35 -17.60
C LEU A 66 -40.55 -2.94 -16.28
N ALA A 67 -40.38 -2.22 -15.17
CA ALA A 67 -40.88 -2.62 -13.85
C ALA A 67 -42.38 -2.29 -13.65
N GLY A 68 -42.93 -1.38 -14.45
CA GLY A 68 -44.32 -0.94 -14.37
C GLY A 68 -45.29 -1.79 -15.19
N SER A 69 -46.58 -1.42 -15.13
CA SER A 69 -47.62 -2.01 -15.96
C SER A 69 -47.55 -1.49 -17.40
N LEU A 70 -47.47 -2.40 -18.37
CA LEU A 70 -47.48 -2.13 -19.81
C LEU A 70 -48.72 -2.79 -20.47
N PRO A 71 -49.27 -2.22 -21.55
CA PRO A 71 -48.76 -1.06 -22.26
C PRO A 71 -49.02 0.28 -21.54
N LYS A 72 -48.11 1.25 -21.72
CA LYS A 72 -48.20 2.59 -21.12
C LYS A 72 -48.22 3.66 -22.21
N THR A 73 -49.14 4.61 -22.08
CA THR A 73 -49.30 5.70 -23.05
C THR A 73 -48.54 6.97 -22.65
N ILE A 74 -48.03 7.67 -23.65
CA ILE A 74 -47.33 8.95 -23.54
C ILE A 74 -47.92 9.92 -24.55
N THR A 75 -48.04 11.18 -24.14
CA THR A 75 -48.55 12.29 -24.96
C THR A 75 -47.50 13.39 -25.06
N PRO A 76 -47.63 14.31 -26.04
CA PRO A 76 -46.81 15.52 -26.11
C PRO A 76 -46.80 16.31 -24.79
N ALA A 77 -47.95 16.42 -24.11
CA ALA A 77 -48.05 17.12 -22.83
C ALA A 77 -47.14 16.50 -21.74
N THR A 78 -47.08 15.16 -21.69
CA THR A 78 -46.18 14.44 -20.77
C THR A 78 -44.72 14.73 -21.09
N LEU A 79 -44.33 14.69 -22.37
CA LEU A 79 -42.95 14.95 -22.79
C LEU A 79 -42.53 16.40 -22.56
N ILE A 80 -43.45 17.36 -22.75
CA ILE A 80 -43.23 18.78 -22.43
C ILE A 80 -43.02 18.96 -20.93
N GLN A 81 -43.90 18.41 -20.11
CA GLN A 81 -43.79 18.50 -18.65
C GLN A 81 -42.48 17.88 -18.12
N LYS A 82 -42.02 16.80 -18.76
CA LYS A 82 -40.78 16.09 -18.42
C LYS A 82 -39.52 16.67 -19.06
N GLY A 83 -39.65 17.71 -19.90
CA GLY A 83 -38.52 18.40 -20.52
C GLY A 83 -37.91 17.72 -21.76
N TYR A 84 -38.55 16.66 -22.27
CA TYR A 84 -38.10 15.97 -23.50
C TYR A 84 -38.58 16.64 -24.78
N LEU A 85 -39.60 17.49 -24.70
CA LEU A 85 -40.19 18.21 -25.83
C LEU A 85 -40.35 19.69 -25.49
N LYS A 86 -40.10 20.58 -26.46
CA LYS A 86 -40.07 22.04 -26.22
C LYS A 86 -41.47 22.58 -25.88
N SER A 87 -41.54 23.51 -24.92
CA SER A 87 -42.73 24.32 -24.66
C SER A 87 -43.14 25.07 -25.94
N GLY A 88 -44.34 24.80 -26.45
CA GLY A 88 -44.85 25.32 -27.73
C GLY A 88 -44.97 24.30 -28.85
N PHE A 89 -44.58 23.03 -28.64
CA PHE A 89 -44.91 21.97 -29.60
C PHE A 89 -46.43 21.77 -29.67
N SER A 90 -47.01 21.96 -30.85
CA SER A 90 -48.45 21.95 -31.10
C SER A 90 -48.85 20.84 -32.08
N GLU A 91 -50.09 20.88 -32.56
CA GLU A 91 -50.53 20.02 -33.66
C GLU A 91 -49.74 20.30 -34.94
N SER A 92 -49.60 19.27 -35.78
CA SER A 92 -48.98 19.37 -37.10
C SER A 92 -49.77 20.30 -38.04
N ASN A 93 -49.22 20.57 -39.22
CA ASN A 93 -49.90 21.31 -40.29
C ASN A 93 -51.18 20.64 -40.85
N PHE A 94 -51.51 19.43 -40.40
CA PHE A 94 -52.77 18.73 -40.65
C PHE A 94 -53.71 18.71 -39.43
N GLY A 95 -53.38 19.42 -38.35
CA GLY A 95 -54.13 19.39 -37.09
C GLY A 95 -53.99 18.07 -36.32
N GLN A 96 -53.04 17.21 -36.71
CA GLN A 96 -52.83 15.94 -36.02
C GLN A 96 -51.84 16.12 -34.86
N SER A 97 -52.20 15.62 -33.68
CA SER A 97 -51.33 15.43 -32.51
C SER A 97 -50.79 13.99 -32.48
N TYR A 98 -50.06 13.60 -31.44
CA TYR A 98 -49.49 12.25 -31.31
C TYR A 98 -49.84 11.57 -29.98
N ILE A 99 -49.87 10.25 -30.01
CA ILE A 99 -49.90 9.39 -28.84
C ILE A 99 -48.98 8.21 -29.07
N THR A 100 -48.15 7.91 -28.08
CA THR A 100 -47.25 6.74 -28.11
C THR A 100 -47.70 5.73 -27.08
N GLY A 101 -47.83 4.48 -27.50
CA GLY A 101 -47.99 3.35 -26.60
C GLY A 101 -46.66 2.60 -26.52
N ILE A 102 -46.23 2.29 -25.30
CA ILE A 102 -45.02 1.51 -25.02
C ILE A 102 -45.47 0.15 -24.55
N ALA A 103 -44.94 -0.91 -25.15
CA ALA A 103 -45.22 -2.29 -24.79
C ALA A 103 -43.91 -3.05 -24.52
N LYS A 104 -44.05 -4.26 -23.98
CA LYS A 104 -42.94 -5.20 -23.81
C LYS A 104 -42.98 -6.21 -24.94
N ASN A 105 -41.92 -6.25 -25.74
CA ASN A 105 -41.78 -7.22 -26.81
C ASN A 105 -41.69 -8.63 -26.21
N SER A 106 -42.61 -9.51 -26.61
CA SER A 106 -42.74 -10.86 -26.05
C SER A 106 -41.56 -11.80 -26.36
N LYS A 107 -40.77 -11.51 -27.40
CA LYS A 107 -39.65 -12.34 -27.84
C LYS A 107 -38.32 -11.92 -27.22
N THR A 108 -38.09 -10.62 -27.13
CA THR A 108 -36.82 -10.05 -26.66
C THR A 108 -36.86 -9.59 -25.20
N SER A 109 -38.05 -9.52 -24.60
CA SER A 109 -38.29 -8.92 -23.29
C SER A 109 -37.86 -7.44 -23.17
N ARG A 110 -37.58 -6.78 -24.30
CA ARG A 110 -37.22 -5.36 -24.39
C ARG A 110 -38.46 -4.50 -24.59
N LEU A 111 -38.32 -3.20 -24.34
CA LEU A 111 -39.37 -2.23 -24.70
C LEU A 111 -39.47 -2.07 -26.22
N GLU A 112 -40.69 -1.90 -26.69
CA GLU A 112 -41.05 -1.45 -28.03
C GLU A 112 -42.10 -0.35 -27.89
N ALA A 113 -42.14 0.57 -28.84
CA ALA A 113 -43.12 1.64 -28.83
C ALA A 113 -43.72 1.85 -30.22
N LEU A 114 -45.02 2.10 -30.25
CA LEU A 114 -45.72 2.52 -31.44
C LEU A 114 -46.31 3.90 -31.17
N THR A 115 -46.04 4.84 -32.06
CA THR A 115 -46.68 6.15 -32.08
C THR A 115 -47.70 6.17 -33.19
N CYS A 116 -48.88 6.71 -32.90
CA CYS A 116 -49.83 7.13 -33.93
C CYS A 116 -50.07 8.62 -33.80
N SER A 117 -50.29 9.29 -34.94
CA SER A 117 -50.96 10.58 -34.89
C SER A 117 -52.46 10.42 -34.67
N ASN A 118 -53.11 11.43 -34.10
CA ASN A 118 -54.54 11.44 -33.79
C ASN A 118 -55.13 12.85 -33.89
N GLY A 119 -56.43 12.94 -34.20
CA GLY A 119 -57.12 14.21 -34.45
C GLY A 119 -56.76 14.81 -35.81
N GLY A 120 -57.35 15.95 -36.15
CA GLY A 120 -57.05 16.64 -37.41
C GLY A 120 -57.56 15.96 -38.68
N GLN A 121 -57.00 16.34 -39.82
CA GLN A 121 -57.38 15.87 -41.15
C GLN A 121 -56.64 14.59 -41.52
N SER A 122 -57.34 13.60 -42.09
CA SER A 122 -56.73 12.39 -42.62
C SER A 122 -55.86 12.70 -43.84
N LEU A 123 -54.66 12.11 -43.88
CA LEU A 123 -53.78 12.15 -45.05
C LEU A 123 -54.39 11.34 -46.20
N SER A 124 -54.23 11.84 -47.43
CA SER A 124 -54.54 11.05 -48.63
C SER A 124 -53.64 9.82 -48.72
N GLU A 125 -54.01 8.82 -49.52
CA GLU A 125 -53.21 7.60 -49.65
C GLU A 125 -51.77 7.89 -50.11
N ALA A 126 -51.61 8.78 -51.09
CA ALA A 126 -50.30 9.24 -51.53
C ALA A 126 -49.54 9.96 -50.41
N GLY A 127 -50.23 10.81 -49.63
CA GLY A 127 -49.62 11.53 -48.51
C GLY A 127 -49.16 10.62 -47.38
N MET A 128 -49.96 9.62 -47.01
CA MET A 128 -49.58 8.63 -46.01
C MET A 128 -48.29 7.90 -46.38
N ARG A 129 -48.19 7.42 -47.61
CA ARG A 129 -47.01 6.70 -48.11
C ARG A 129 -45.79 7.62 -48.17
N SER A 130 -46.00 8.87 -48.61
CA SER A 130 -44.96 9.89 -48.72
C SER A 130 -44.40 10.27 -47.34
N VAL A 131 -45.26 10.65 -46.39
CA VAL A 131 -44.86 10.98 -45.01
C VAL A 131 -44.15 9.80 -44.34
N ALA A 132 -44.70 8.58 -44.46
CA ALA A 132 -44.09 7.38 -43.90
C ALA A 132 -42.65 7.16 -44.39
N SER A 133 -42.38 7.42 -45.67
CA SER A 133 -41.03 7.28 -46.25
C SER A 133 -40.04 8.39 -45.85
N MET A 134 -40.53 9.52 -45.36
CA MET A 134 -39.72 10.67 -44.95
C MET A 134 -39.41 10.69 -43.45
N ILE A 135 -40.10 9.87 -42.66
CA ILE A 135 -39.82 9.71 -41.23
C ILE A 135 -38.55 8.89 -41.06
N GLU A 136 -37.67 9.33 -40.16
CA GLU A 136 -36.43 8.64 -39.85
C GLU A 136 -36.71 7.33 -39.09
N GLY A 137 -36.10 6.23 -39.54
CA GLY A 137 -36.28 4.90 -38.93
C GLY A 137 -37.56 4.22 -39.41
N LEU A 138 -38.34 3.66 -38.49
CA LEU A 138 -39.54 2.86 -38.81
C LEU A 138 -40.78 3.76 -38.96
N GLY A 139 -40.77 4.63 -39.97
CA GLY A 139 -41.92 5.42 -40.37
C GLY A 139 -43.02 4.60 -41.05
N GLY A 140 -44.28 4.97 -40.83
CA GLY A 140 -45.46 4.24 -41.28
C GLY A 140 -46.74 5.07 -41.26
N TYR A 141 -47.86 4.42 -41.52
CA TYR A 141 -49.21 5.00 -41.47
C TYR A 141 -50.26 3.96 -41.08
N ILE A 142 -51.45 4.43 -40.69
CA ILE A 142 -52.59 3.56 -40.36
C ILE A 142 -53.44 3.31 -41.60
N ASN A 143 -53.50 2.06 -42.04
CA ASN A 143 -54.25 1.64 -43.23
C ASN A 143 -55.78 1.55 -42.95
N SER A 144 -56.56 1.21 -43.98
CA SER A 144 -58.02 1.03 -43.88
C SER A 144 -58.46 -0.09 -42.93
N SER A 145 -57.60 -1.08 -42.68
CA SER A 145 -57.80 -2.16 -41.72
C SER A 145 -57.38 -1.79 -40.28
N LYS A 146 -57.08 -0.51 -40.02
CA LYS A 146 -56.57 0.01 -38.72
C LYS A 146 -55.27 -0.64 -38.25
N GLN A 147 -54.43 -1.11 -39.18
CA GLN A 147 -53.09 -1.61 -38.90
C GLN A 147 -52.05 -0.53 -39.17
N ALA A 148 -51.00 -0.49 -38.36
CA ALA A 148 -49.83 0.35 -38.62
C ALA A 148 -48.95 -0.38 -39.64
N ILE A 149 -48.72 0.25 -40.80
CA ILE A 149 -47.92 -0.30 -41.89
C ILE A 149 -46.76 0.65 -42.18
N GLY A 150 -45.55 0.09 -42.24
CA GLY A 150 -44.35 0.84 -42.55
C GLY A 150 -44.29 1.36 -43.99
N ALA A 151 -43.40 2.31 -44.24
CA ALA A 151 -43.07 2.76 -45.59
C ALA A 151 -42.77 1.56 -46.51
N GLY A 152 -43.42 1.52 -47.68
CA GLY A 152 -43.29 0.41 -48.63
C GLY A 152 -43.78 -0.96 -48.14
N GLY A 153 -44.45 -1.05 -46.98
CA GLY A 153 -44.85 -2.32 -46.38
C GLY A 153 -43.73 -3.07 -45.64
N GLY A 154 -42.62 -2.39 -45.31
CA GLY A 154 -41.45 -3.03 -44.68
C GLY A 154 -41.69 -3.60 -43.28
N TRP A 155 -42.76 -3.17 -42.60
CA TRP A 155 -43.21 -3.73 -41.33
C TRP A 155 -44.72 -3.53 -41.16
N SER A 156 -45.32 -4.30 -40.26
CA SER A 156 -46.72 -4.14 -39.87
C SER A 156 -46.89 -4.41 -38.39
N ASP A 157 -47.72 -3.63 -37.71
CA ASP A 157 -48.08 -3.86 -36.32
C ASP A 157 -49.54 -3.49 -36.02
N THR A 158 -50.05 -3.96 -34.88
CA THR A 158 -51.42 -3.74 -34.43
C THR A 158 -51.45 -2.73 -33.29
N PRO A 159 -52.02 -1.52 -33.48
CA PRO A 159 -52.00 -0.49 -32.45
C PRO A 159 -52.57 -0.89 -31.08
N SER A 160 -53.54 -1.79 -31.04
CA SER A 160 -54.12 -2.29 -29.78
C SER A 160 -53.11 -3.02 -28.88
N ASN A 161 -52.06 -3.61 -29.46
CA ASN A 161 -50.98 -4.25 -28.69
C ASN A 161 -50.23 -3.23 -27.80
N TYR A 162 -50.27 -1.96 -28.18
CA TYR A 162 -49.66 -0.84 -27.47
C TYR A 162 -50.69 -0.02 -26.67
N GLY A 163 -51.92 -0.53 -26.53
CA GLY A 163 -53.01 0.21 -25.88
C GLY A 163 -53.52 1.40 -26.68
N LEU A 164 -53.29 1.43 -27.99
CA LEU A 164 -53.68 2.53 -28.87
C LEU A 164 -54.91 2.20 -29.73
N ASN A 165 -55.73 3.21 -30.01
CA ASN A 165 -56.82 3.17 -30.97
C ASN A 165 -56.58 4.25 -32.03
N CYS A 166 -55.95 3.85 -33.14
CA CYS A 166 -55.52 4.79 -34.17
C CYS A 166 -56.50 4.79 -35.36
N ALA A 167 -56.79 5.98 -35.88
CA ALA A 167 -57.68 6.14 -37.04
C ALA A 167 -56.90 6.00 -38.36
N THR A 168 -57.56 5.50 -39.41
CA THR A 168 -57.01 5.48 -40.77
C THR A 168 -56.63 6.89 -41.23
N GLY A 169 -55.64 7.03 -42.11
CA GLY A 169 -55.21 8.35 -42.58
C GLY A 169 -54.20 9.05 -41.67
N HIS A 170 -53.66 8.35 -40.67
CA HIS A 170 -52.76 8.90 -39.66
C HIS A 170 -51.36 8.29 -39.77
N ILE A 171 -50.38 9.06 -39.32
CA ILE A 171 -48.97 8.69 -39.27
C ILE A 171 -48.78 7.62 -38.20
N ALA A 172 -47.92 6.64 -38.48
CA ALA A 172 -47.46 5.66 -37.51
C ALA A 172 -45.92 5.68 -37.44
N MET A 173 -45.34 5.46 -36.28
CA MET A 173 -43.89 5.34 -36.11
C MET A 173 -43.59 4.26 -35.09
N ALA A 174 -42.75 3.30 -35.44
CA ALA A 174 -42.32 2.27 -34.50
C ALA A 174 -40.92 2.56 -33.96
N LEU A 175 -40.66 2.14 -32.73
CA LEU A 175 -39.35 2.13 -32.09
C LEU A 175 -39.15 0.73 -31.49
N VAL A 176 -38.04 0.07 -31.81
CA VAL A 176 -37.79 -1.30 -31.39
C VAL A 176 -36.42 -1.46 -30.74
N GLY A 177 -36.35 -2.26 -29.67
CA GLY A 177 -35.15 -2.97 -29.20
C GLY A 177 -33.87 -2.15 -28.98
N ALA A 178 -33.14 -1.84 -30.05
CA ALA A 178 -31.89 -1.09 -30.04
C ALA A 178 -32.10 0.43 -29.99
N ASP A 179 -33.20 0.93 -30.57
CA ASP A 179 -33.53 2.37 -30.57
C ASP A 179 -33.87 2.90 -29.17
N LEU A 180 -34.27 2.00 -28.27
CA LEU A 180 -34.78 2.30 -26.93
C LEU A 180 -33.82 1.87 -25.82
N GLN A 181 -32.60 1.43 -26.16
CA GLN A 181 -31.59 1.10 -25.15
C GLN A 181 -30.69 2.29 -24.84
N GLU A 182 -30.27 2.36 -23.58
CA GLU A 182 -29.23 3.26 -23.11
C GLU A 182 -27.99 3.11 -24.01
N SER A 183 -27.42 4.23 -24.43
CA SER A 183 -26.12 4.23 -25.11
C SER A 183 -25.06 3.76 -24.11
N ASP A 184 -24.78 2.45 -24.09
CA ASP A 184 -23.78 1.74 -23.29
C ASP A 184 -22.32 2.12 -23.64
N ARG A 185 -22.09 3.39 -23.96
CA ARG A 185 -20.80 3.92 -24.37
C ARG A 185 -20.37 4.96 -23.37
N LEU A 186 -19.38 4.60 -22.57
CA LEU A 186 -18.62 5.56 -21.78
C LEU A 186 -17.93 6.54 -22.74
N TYR A 187 -18.47 7.75 -22.85
CA TYR A 187 -17.86 8.82 -23.64
C TYR A 187 -16.61 9.32 -22.92
N ARG A 188 -15.44 9.22 -23.59
CA ARG A 188 -14.12 9.46 -22.96
C ARG A 188 -13.32 10.64 -23.53
N TYR A 189 -13.97 11.49 -24.31
CA TYR A 189 -13.32 12.73 -24.74
C TYR A 189 -13.61 13.83 -23.73
N SER A 190 -12.58 14.57 -23.34
CA SER A 190 -12.76 15.74 -22.50
C SER A 190 -13.61 16.78 -23.24
N ILE A 191 -14.69 17.23 -22.63
CA ILE A 191 -15.47 18.36 -23.14
C ILE A 191 -15.06 19.60 -22.36
N THR A 192 -14.43 20.55 -23.04
CA THR A 192 -14.01 21.83 -22.47
C THR A 192 -15.22 22.59 -21.94
N ASN A 193 -15.09 23.20 -20.77
CA ASN A 193 -16.16 23.94 -20.06
C ASN A 193 -17.40 23.10 -19.68
N ARG A 194 -17.33 21.76 -19.76
CA ARG A 194 -18.38 20.82 -19.31
C ARG A 194 -17.81 19.76 -18.36
N PRO A 195 -17.42 20.13 -17.13
CA PRO A 195 -16.81 19.21 -16.17
C PRO A 195 -17.77 18.09 -15.72
N ASP A 196 -19.07 18.32 -15.80
CA ASP A 196 -20.12 17.32 -15.57
C ASP A 196 -19.99 16.13 -16.54
N LEU A 197 -19.66 16.39 -17.80
CA LEU A 197 -19.52 15.35 -18.82
C LEU A 197 -18.18 14.60 -18.75
N ASN A 198 -17.27 15.03 -17.88
CA ASN A 198 -15.97 14.40 -17.65
C ASN A 198 -15.93 13.64 -16.30
N ARG A 199 -17.08 13.48 -15.62
CA ARG A 199 -17.19 12.84 -14.30
C ARG A 199 -18.10 11.62 -14.35
N MET A 200 -17.72 10.59 -13.60
CA MET A 200 -18.61 9.47 -13.28
C MET A 200 -19.53 9.88 -12.12
N HIS A 201 -20.83 9.64 -12.26
CA HIS A 201 -21.82 9.86 -11.19
C HIS A 201 -22.17 8.60 -10.40
N THR A 202 -21.61 7.45 -10.81
CA THR A 202 -21.72 6.15 -10.15
C THR A 202 -20.41 5.38 -10.29
N ALA A 203 -20.25 4.29 -9.53
CA ALA A 203 -19.09 3.42 -9.66
C ALA A 203 -19.04 2.76 -11.05
N ILE A 204 -17.84 2.55 -11.59
CA ILE A 204 -17.63 1.69 -12.76
C ILE A 204 -17.42 0.26 -12.23
N ASP A 205 -18.37 -0.62 -12.51
CA ASP A 205 -18.14 -2.05 -12.40
C ASP A 205 -17.45 -2.54 -13.67
N MET A 206 -16.27 -3.13 -13.52
CA MET A 206 -15.50 -3.66 -14.64
C MET A 206 -15.91 -5.08 -15.02
N ASN A 207 -16.82 -5.73 -14.29
CA ASN A 207 -17.25 -7.11 -14.49
C ASN A 207 -16.05 -8.07 -14.64
N SER A 208 -15.08 -7.96 -13.71
CA SER A 208 -13.81 -8.70 -13.71
C SER A 208 -12.86 -8.44 -14.90
N ASN A 209 -13.06 -7.36 -15.65
CA ASN A 209 -12.12 -6.94 -16.69
C ASN A 209 -11.03 -6.00 -16.15
N ASN A 210 -9.96 -5.89 -16.92
CA ASN A 210 -8.79 -5.10 -16.56
C ASN A 210 -8.95 -3.61 -16.91
N LEU A 211 -8.34 -2.74 -16.11
CA LEU A 211 -7.95 -1.40 -16.54
C LEU A 211 -6.48 -1.42 -16.96
N ASN A 212 -6.21 -1.29 -18.26
CA ASN A 212 -4.86 -1.34 -18.81
C ASN A 212 -4.33 0.08 -19.10
N ASN A 213 -3.01 0.27 -18.99
CA ASN A 213 -2.30 1.51 -19.36
C ASN A 213 -2.81 2.77 -18.64
N VAL A 214 -3.18 2.63 -17.35
CA VAL A 214 -3.54 3.77 -16.51
C VAL A 214 -2.27 4.55 -16.17
N GLY A 215 -2.16 5.79 -16.66
CA GLY A 215 -0.99 6.64 -16.38
C GLY A 215 -0.91 7.06 -14.90
N THR A 216 -2.04 7.43 -14.30
CA THR A 216 -2.13 7.77 -12.87
C THR A 216 -3.51 7.40 -12.33
N LEU A 217 -3.55 6.66 -11.22
CA LEU A 217 -4.77 6.36 -10.48
C LEU A 217 -4.72 7.09 -9.13
N ASN A 218 -5.41 8.23 -9.05
CA ASN A 218 -5.55 8.98 -7.81
C ASN A 218 -6.88 8.58 -7.14
N GLY A 219 -6.81 7.82 -6.06
CA GLY A 219 -7.97 7.41 -5.26
C GLY A 219 -7.71 7.65 -3.77
N ASN A 220 -8.79 7.76 -2.98
CA ASN A 220 -8.68 7.92 -1.52
C ASN A 220 -8.31 6.59 -0.82
N ALA A 221 -8.75 5.46 -1.38
CA ALA A 221 -8.47 4.13 -0.88
C ALA A 221 -8.48 3.11 -2.02
N ALA A 222 -7.75 2.01 -1.84
CA ALA A 222 -7.77 0.85 -2.72
C ALA A 222 -7.95 -0.42 -1.87
N ALA A 223 -8.93 -1.24 -2.23
CA ALA A 223 -9.14 -2.57 -1.66
C ALA A 223 -8.78 -3.60 -2.73
N LEU A 224 -7.64 -4.26 -2.57
CA LEU A 224 -7.11 -5.23 -3.51
C LEU A 224 -7.05 -6.60 -2.83
N SER A 225 -7.63 -7.61 -3.47
CA SER A 225 -7.67 -8.98 -2.94
C SER A 225 -6.48 -9.84 -3.39
N GLY A 226 -5.73 -9.37 -4.39
CA GLY A 226 -4.55 -10.04 -4.92
C GLY A 226 -3.27 -9.25 -4.69
N ASP A 227 -2.27 -9.53 -5.50
CA ASP A 227 -0.94 -8.95 -5.38
C ASP A 227 -0.87 -7.49 -5.83
N ILE A 228 0.07 -6.76 -5.22
CA ILE A 228 0.48 -5.42 -5.66
C ILE A 228 1.91 -5.52 -6.16
N SER A 229 2.09 -5.48 -7.48
CA SER A 229 3.41 -5.41 -8.10
C SER A 229 3.73 -3.95 -8.46
N ALA A 230 4.69 -3.36 -7.75
CA ALA A 230 5.11 -1.98 -7.96
C ALA A 230 6.64 -1.86 -7.89
N ARG A 231 7.22 -0.98 -8.72
CA ARG A 231 8.67 -0.71 -8.70
C ARG A 231 9.08 0.03 -7.42
N ASN A 232 8.22 0.94 -6.96
CA ASN A 232 8.37 1.77 -5.77
C ASN A 232 7.02 1.83 -5.05
N GLY A 233 7.02 1.82 -3.72
CA GLY A 233 5.83 1.99 -2.90
C GLY A 233 6.13 2.89 -1.70
N THR A 234 5.22 3.80 -1.37
CA THR A 234 5.32 4.67 -0.19
C THR A 234 4.04 4.57 0.59
N PHE A 235 4.16 4.15 1.86
CA PHE A 235 3.05 4.04 2.79
C PHE A 235 3.27 5.05 3.91
N SER A 236 2.36 6.00 4.06
CA SER A 236 2.41 7.02 5.13
C SER A 236 1.87 6.52 6.47
N GLY A 237 1.21 5.35 6.46
CA GLY A 237 0.65 4.69 7.63
C GLY A 237 1.33 3.35 7.94
N ALA A 238 0.66 2.54 8.74
CA ALA A 238 1.13 1.20 9.09
C ALA A 238 1.00 0.22 7.91
N ILE A 239 1.95 -0.70 7.82
CA ILE A 239 1.89 -1.87 6.95
C ILE A 239 1.60 -3.07 7.86
N SER A 240 0.48 -3.76 7.62
CA SER A 240 0.09 -4.97 8.36
C SER A 240 0.10 -6.15 7.40
N GLY A 241 0.90 -7.17 7.72
CA GLY A 241 1.00 -8.39 6.94
C GLY A 241 1.51 -9.55 7.80
N ASN A 242 1.19 -10.78 7.41
CA ASN A 242 1.63 -11.97 8.14
C ASN A 242 3.15 -12.22 7.99
N THR A 243 3.73 -11.85 6.84
CA THR A 243 5.15 -12.02 6.54
C THR A 243 5.62 -10.88 5.65
N ALA A 244 6.83 -10.40 5.91
CA ALA A 244 7.52 -9.45 5.05
C ALA A 244 8.89 -10.02 4.69
N THR A 245 9.18 -10.14 3.40
CA THR A 245 10.48 -10.54 2.87
C THR A 245 11.10 -9.35 2.15
N THR A 246 12.22 -8.86 2.65
CA THR A 246 12.99 -7.77 2.04
C THR A 246 14.31 -8.30 1.50
N ASN A 247 14.63 -7.99 0.24
CA ASN A 247 15.92 -8.37 -0.37
C ASN A 247 17.08 -7.45 0.04
N GLY A 248 16.78 -6.32 0.69
CA GLY A 248 17.76 -5.37 1.19
C GLY A 248 17.49 -5.00 2.64
N ASP A 249 18.17 -3.94 3.09
CA ASP A 249 18.13 -3.48 4.48
C ASP A 249 16.76 -2.95 4.91
N ILE A 250 16.48 -3.08 6.20
CA ILE A 250 15.34 -2.46 6.87
C ILE A 250 15.88 -1.30 7.72
N THR A 251 15.52 -0.08 7.35
CA THR A 251 15.99 1.14 8.03
C THR A 251 14.82 1.90 8.64
N SER A 252 15.02 2.39 9.87
CA SER A 252 14.12 3.36 10.53
C SER A 252 14.86 4.67 10.72
N ASN A 253 14.36 5.76 10.11
CA ASN A 253 14.96 7.09 10.25
C ASN A 253 14.55 7.79 11.55
N ASN A 254 13.35 7.52 12.05
CA ASN A 254 12.80 8.19 13.23
C ASN A 254 11.87 7.26 14.03
N GLY A 255 12.46 6.22 14.63
CA GLY A 255 11.73 5.21 15.39
C GLY A 255 12.57 3.96 15.66
N TRP A 256 12.04 3.07 16.50
CA TRP A 256 12.70 1.82 16.86
C TRP A 256 12.28 0.66 15.94
N LEU A 257 13.19 -0.28 15.70
CA LEU A 257 12.80 -1.62 15.24
C LEU A 257 12.27 -2.39 16.45
N VAL A 258 10.95 -2.56 16.53
CA VAL A 258 10.28 -3.18 17.68
C VAL A 258 9.82 -4.58 17.32
N THR A 259 10.27 -5.57 18.09
CA THR A 259 9.75 -6.95 18.03
C THR A 259 8.81 -7.21 19.20
N LYS A 260 7.84 -8.10 19.02
CA LYS A 260 6.85 -8.49 20.04
C LYS A 260 6.89 -9.99 20.30
N ASN A 261 6.28 -10.39 21.42
CA ASN A 261 6.28 -11.78 21.90
C ASN A 261 7.71 -12.27 22.14
N SER A 262 7.91 -13.58 22.13
CA SER A 262 9.22 -14.19 22.41
C SER A 262 10.16 -14.22 21.19
N LYS A 263 10.02 -13.28 20.25
CA LYS A 263 10.79 -13.21 19.01
C LYS A 263 11.61 -11.92 18.95
N GLY A 264 12.65 -11.96 18.14
CA GLY A 264 13.56 -10.84 17.94
C GLY A 264 14.20 -10.91 16.56
N TRP A 265 15.48 -10.58 16.47
CA TRP A 265 16.25 -10.74 15.25
C TRP A 265 16.89 -12.13 15.19
N MET A 266 16.80 -12.79 14.03
CA MET A 266 17.45 -14.09 13.78
C MET A 266 18.06 -14.09 12.38
N ASN A 267 19.31 -14.51 12.29
CA ASN A 267 19.92 -14.91 11.04
C ASN A 267 19.67 -16.42 10.84
N SER A 268 18.83 -16.78 9.88
CA SER A 268 18.45 -18.18 9.61
C SER A 268 19.60 -19.02 9.08
N THR A 269 20.48 -18.45 8.25
CA THR A 269 21.64 -19.15 7.67
C THR A 269 22.60 -19.65 8.74
N TYR A 270 22.88 -18.81 9.74
CA TYR A 270 23.81 -19.15 10.81
C TYR A 270 23.12 -19.56 12.12
N GLY A 271 21.79 -19.45 12.21
CA GLY A 271 21.03 -19.74 13.43
C GLY A 271 21.43 -18.86 14.62
N GLY A 272 21.88 -17.63 14.38
CA GLY A 272 22.26 -16.66 15.41
C GLY A 272 21.24 -15.54 15.54
N GLY A 273 21.37 -14.70 16.56
CA GLY A 273 20.46 -13.57 16.75
C GLY A 273 20.23 -13.18 18.20
N TRP A 274 19.19 -12.38 18.42
CA TRP A 274 18.80 -11.85 19.71
C TRP A 274 17.29 -11.98 19.91
N TYR A 275 16.87 -12.47 21.08
CA TYR A 275 15.46 -12.57 21.45
C TYR A 275 15.28 -12.37 22.96
N MET A 276 14.03 -12.18 23.38
CA MET A 276 13.64 -12.14 24.80
C MET A 276 12.55 -13.17 25.03
N SER A 277 12.55 -13.84 26.17
CA SER A 277 11.46 -14.73 26.62
C SER A 277 10.94 -14.37 28.00
N ASP A 278 11.46 -13.30 28.58
CA ASP A 278 11.03 -12.64 29.81
C ASP A 278 11.37 -11.15 29.72
N SER A 279 11.05 -10.39 30.76
CA SER A 279 11.32 -8.96 30.85
C SER A 279 12.73 -8.60 31.33
N SER A 280 13.56 -9.59 31.69
CA SER A 280 14.82 -9.37 32.42
C SER A 280 16.05 -9.54 31.53
N TRP A 281 16.00 -10.43 30.54
CA TRP A 281 17.18 -10.86 29.80
C TRP A 281 17.01 -10.80 28.29
N LEU A 282 17.95 -10.11 27.64
CA LEU A 282 18.25 -10.32 26.23
C LEU A 282 19.09 -11.59 26.08
N ARG A 283 18.69 -12.48 25.17
CA ARG A 283 19.29 -13.79 24.96
C ARG A 283 19.81 -13.94 23.55
N SER A 284 20.99 -14.52 23.41
CA SER A 284 21.47 -14.95 22.11
C SER A 284 20.71 -16.17 21.65
N VAL A 285 20.27 -16.16 20.39
CA VAL A 285 19.63 -17.33 19.78
C VAL A 285 20.60 -18.51 19.79
N ASN A 286 20.11 -19.70 20.17
CA ASN A 286 20.88 -20.94 20.28
C ASN A 286 22.11 -20.85 21.21
N ASN A 287 22.07 -19.98 22.23
CA ASN A 287 23.17 -19.76 23.18
C ASN A 287 24.50 -19.40 22.49
N LYS A 288 24.44 -18.71 21.35
CA LYS A 288 25.66 -18.27 20.66
C LYS A 288 26.43 -17.23 21.48
N GLY A 289 27.76 -17.29 21.38
CA GLY A 289 28.65 -16.30 22.00
C GLY A 289 28.58 -14.93 21.31
N ILE A 290 29.06 -13.91 22.02
CA ILE A 290 29.26 -12.56 21.49
C ILE A 290 30.75 -12.41 21.17
N TYR A 291 31.07 -12.20 19.90
CA TYR A 291 32.42 -11.86 19.45
C TYR A 291 32.44 -10.40 18.99
N THR A 292 33.31 -9.59 19.57
CA THR A 292 33.51 -8.19 19.19
C THR A 292 34.97 -7.83 19.35
N GLY A 293 35.51 -7.02 18.43
CA GLY A 293 36.83 -6.41 18.59
C GLY A 293 36.82 -5.20 19.54
N GLY A 294 35.64 -4.77 19.97
CA GLY A 294 35.45 -3.66 20.91
C GLY A 294 35.14 -4.13 22.34
N GLN A 295 34.58 -3.22 23.15
CA GLN A 295 34.22 -3.50 24.53
C GLN A 295 32.77 -4.00 24.65
N VAL A 296 32.55 -4.95 25.56
CA VAL A 296 31.21 -5.27 26.08
C VAL A 296 31.04 -4.53 27.41
N LYS A 297 30.17 -3.52 27.45
CA LYS A 297 29.87 -2.75 28.67
C LYS A 297 28.51 -3.17 29.22
N GLY A 298 28.46 -3.46 30.51
CA GLY A 298 27.24 -3.75 31.25
C GLY A 298 27.40 -3.32 32.70
N GLY A 299 26.29 -3.17 33.43
CA GLY A 299 26.35 -2.86 34.86
C GLY A 299 27.09 -3.94 35.66
N THR A 300 26.91 -5.21 35.27
CA THR A 300 27.68 -6.36 35.75
C THR A 300 27.97 -7.32 34.60
N VAL A 301 29.09 -8.03 34.71
CA VAL A 301 29.42 -9.17 33.84
C VAL A 301 29.61 -10.38 34.74
N ARG A 302 28.65 -11.30 34.69
CA ARG A 302 28.69 -12.57 35.42
C ARG A 302 29.01 -13.70 34.45
N ALA A 303 30.08 -14.44 34.73
CA ALA A 303 30.35 -15.71 34.08
C ALA A 303 29.83 -16.85 34.97
N ASP A 304 28.99 -17.74 34.43
CA ASP A 304 28.60 -18.97 35.14
C ASP A 304 29.72 -20.03 35.14
N GLY A 305 30.76 -19.82 34.34
CA GLY A 305 32.00 -20.60 34.32
C GLY A 305 33.23 -19.72 34.56
N ARG A 306 34.27 -19.93 33.74
CA ARG A 306 35.53 -19.19 33.85
C ARG A 306 35.47 -17.86 33.09
N LEU A 307 36.03 -16.81 33.68
CA LEU A 307 36.39 -15.59 32.96
C LEU A 307 37.81 -15.74 32.42
N TYR A 308 37.95 -15.63 31.10
CA TYR A 308 39.23 -15.64 30.42
C TYR A 308 39.56 -14.26 29.88
N THR A 309 40.77 -13.79 30.15
CA THR A 309 41.35 -12.61 29.53
C THR A 309 42.52 -13.07 28.66
N GLY A 310 42.58 -12.62 27.40
CA GLY A 310 43.74 -12.87 26.53
C GLY A 310 45.00 -12.14 26.99
N GLU A 311 44.82 -11.10 27.82
CA GLU A 311 45.87 -10.32 28.46
C GLU A 311 45.62 -10.27 29.99
N TYR A 312 45.31 -9.08 30.52
CA TYR A 312 45.19 -8.82 31.96
C TYR A 312 43.74 -8.58 32.39
N LEU A 313 43.42 -8.92 33.64
CA LEU A 313 42.19 -8.47 34.31
C LEU A 313 42.44 -7.12 34.98
N GLN A 314 41.92 -6.04 34.40
CA GLN A 314 42.04 -4.70 34.95
C GLN A 314 40.84 -4.35 35.85
N LEU A 315 41.12 -4.06 37.12
CA LEU A 315 40.12 -3.61 38.09
C LEU A 315 40.19 -2.09 38.21
N GLU A 316 39.20 -1.36 37.68
CA GLU A 316 39.29 0.11 37.63
C GLU A 316 39.24 0.74 39.03
N LYS A 317 38.33 0.27 39.88
CA LYS A 317 38.13 0.79 41.24
C LYS A 317 39.27 0.36 42.17
N THR A 318 39.81 1.34 42.89
CA THR A 318 40.80 1.11 43.95
C THR A 318 40.12 0.98 45.32
N ALA A 319 40.76 0.26 46.23
CA ALA A 319 40.36 0.11 47.63
C ALA A 319 41.54 0.39 48.56
N THR A 320 41.26 0.72 49.82
CA THR A 320 42.29 0.99 50.82
C THR A 320 42.38 -0.17 51.79
N ALA A 321 43.57 -0.71 52.02
CA ALA A 321 43.78 -1.77 53.00
C ALA A 321 43.31 -1.36 54.41
N GLY A 322 42.73 -2.30 55.16
CA GLY A 322 42.16 -2.07 56.50
C GLY A 322 40.76 -1.46 56.51
N THR A 323 40.22 -1.04 55.36
CA THR A 323 38.85 -0.50 55.26
C THR A 323 37.82 -1.59 55.01
N SER A 324 36.54 -1.28 55.29
CA SER A 324 35.44 -2.23 55.13
C SER A 324 35.19 -2.61 53.67
N CYS A 325 34.78 -3.85 53.48
CA CYS A 325 34.42 -4.41 52.18
C CYS A 325 33.30 -5.44 52.33
N SER A 326 32.52 -5.61 51.28
CA SER A 326 31.47 -6.62 51.20
C SER A 326 31.13 -6.91 49.74
N PRO A 327 30.79 -8.16 49.38
CA PRO A 327 30.88 -9.36 50.22
C PRO A 327 32.33 -9.84 50.41
N ASN A 328 32.53 -10.81 51.31
CA ASN A 328 33.80 -11.54 51.39
C ASN A 328 34.12 -12.23 50.05
N GLY A 329 35.41 -12.30 49.71
CA GLY A 329 35.89 -12.94 48.50
C GLY A 329 36.07 -12.01 47.29
N LEU A 330 35.75 -10.71 47.42
CA LEU A 330 36.11 -9.74 46.38
C LEU A 330 37.63 -9.65 46.20
N VAL A 331 38.05 -9.53 44.96
CA VAL A 331 39.42 -9.20 44.57
C VAL A 331 39.43 -7.76 44.08
N GLY A 332 40.37 -6.96 44.58
CA GLY A 332 40.52 -5.55 44.28
C GLY A 332 41.99 -5.17 44.12
N ARG A 333 42.25 -3.88 43.98
CA ARG A 333 43.60 -3.32 44.03
C ARG A 333 43.64 -2.05 44.85
N ASP A 334 44.80 -1.68 45.37
CA ASP A 334 45.02 -0.33 45.89
C ASP A 334 45.40 0.67 44.80
N SER A 335 45.67 1.92 45.19
CA SER A 335 46.06 3.00 44.26
C SER A 335 47.41 2.76 43.56
N THR A 336 48.28 1.93 44.13
CA THR A 336 49.58 1.55 43.54
C THR A 336 49.47 0.35 42.60
N GLY A 337 48.36 -0.39 42.67
CA GLY A 337 48.11 -1.59 41.88
C GLY A 337 48.31 -2.89 42.64
N ALA A 338 48.63 -2.87 43.95
CA ALA A 338 48.79 -4.08 44.73
C ALA A 338 47.44 -4.78 44.93
N ILE A 339 47.44 -6.12 44.80
CA ILE A 339 46.22 -6.93 44.93
C ILE A 339 45.70 -6.90 46.37
N LEU A 340 44.40 -6.65 46.50
CA LEU A 340 43.66 -6.74 47.75
C LEU A 340 42.62 -7.85 47.67
N SER A 341 42.36 -8.50 48.80
CA SER A 341 41.29 -9.47 48.96
C SER A 341 40.38 -9.05 50.12
N CYS A 342 39.07 -9.08 49.90
CA CYS A 342 38.10 -8.83 50.95
C CYS A 342 37.95 -10.08 51.83
N GLN A 343 38.42 -10.00 53.07
CA GLN A 343 38.41 -11.11 54.02
C GLN A 343 37.81 -10.63 55.33
N SER A 344 36.84 -11.37 55.86
CA SER A 344 36.13 -11.03 57.10
C SER A 344 35.61 -9.59 57.14
N GLY A 345 35.14 -9.07 56.01
CA GLY A 345 34.59 -7.73 55.86
C GLY A 345 35.63 -6.61 55.73
N ILE A 346 36.92 -6.93 55.59
CA ILE A 346 38.01 -5.95 55.52
C ILE A 346 38.93 -6.20 54.32
N TRP A 347 39.29 -5.13 53.61
CA TRP A 347 40.28 -5.16 52.55
C TRP A 347 41.66 -5.51 53.12
N THR A 348 42.19 -6.65 52.73
CA THR A 348 43.44 -7.18 53.25
C THR A 348 44.45 -7.30 52.11
N THR A 349 45.67 -6.81 52.33
CA THR A 349 46.83 -7.04 51.45
C THR A 349 47.27 -8.49 51.55
N ALA A 350 47.80 -9.05 50.47
CA ALA A 350 48.49 -10.34 50.55
C ALA A 350 49.63 -10.25 51.58
N LYS A 351 49.52 -11.03 52.67
CA LYS A 351 50.56 -11.08 53.71
C LYS A 351 51.52 -12.21 53.40
N VAL A 352 52.81 -11.89 53.34
CA VAL A 352 53.87 -12.91 53.44
C VAL A 352 54.11 -13.13 54.94
N ASN A 353 53.55 -14.20 55.48
CA ASN A 353 53.86 -14.59 56.86
C ASN A 353 55.31 -15.10 56.90
N PHE A 354 56.11 -14.65 57.86
CA PHE A 354 57.45 -15.18 58.10
C PHE A 354 57.59 -15.62 59.56
N THR A 355 58.53 -16.53 59.81
CA THR A 355 58.92 -16.89 61.18
C THR A 355 60.43 -16.75 61.33
N THR A 356 60.93 -16.76 62.57
CA THR A 356 62.38 -16.73 62.83
C THR A 356 62.78 -17.94 63.66
N SER A 357 63.86 -18.60 63.28
CA SER A 357 64.51 -19.64 64.07
C SER A 357 65.82 -19.10 64.66
N THR A 358 66.17 -19.51 65.87
CA THR A 358 67.40 -19.06 66.54
C THR A 358 68.22 -20.25 66.98
N TYR A 359 69.51 -20.25 66.66
CA TYR A 359 70.44 -21.33 66.92
C TYR A 359 71.61 -20.82 67.75
N ASN A 360 71.84 -21.45 68.90
CA ASN A 360 73.04 -21.21 69.71
C ASN A 360 74.12 -22.19 69.29
N ILE A 361 75.27 -21.66 68.85
CA ILE A 361 76.36 -22.44 68.28
C ILE A 361 77.54 -22.40 69.25
N GLY A 362 77.92 -23.59 69.72
CA GLY A 362 79.02 -23.74 70.66
C GLY A 362 80.40 -23.46 70.05
N LYS A 363 81.40 -23.47 70.93
CA LYS A 363 82.83 -23.41 70.56
C LYS A 363 83.23 -24.61 69.69
N ASN A 364 84.23 -24.44 68.84
CA ASN A 364 84.81 -25.47 67.97
C ASN A 364 83.82 -26.19 67.03
N THR A 365 82.80 -25.48 66.57
CA THR A 365 81.82 -25.97 65.60
C THR A 365 82.30 -25.75 64.17
N ARG A 366 82.28 -26.78 63.32
CA ARG A 366 82.64 -26.71 61.90
C ARG A 366 81.49 -27.22 61.04
N ASN A 367 81.14 -26.48 60.00
CA ASN A 367 80.14 -26.78 58.99
C ASN A 367 78.83 -27.32 59.59
N LEU A 368 78.38 -26.75 60.72
CA LEU A 368 77.12 -27.17 61.32
C LEU A 368 75.98 -26.67 60.45
N SER A 369 75.27 -27.60 59.82
CA SER A 369 74.03 -27.27 59.13
C SER A 369 72.98 -26.88 60.16
N ILE A 370 72.41 -25.70 59.99
CA ILE A 370 71.26 -25.21 60.77
C ILE A 370 69.96 -25.30 59.97
N GLY A 371 69.98 -25.94 58.79
CA GLY A 371 68.80 -26.17 57.96
C GLY A 371 68.60 -25.10 56.88
N VAL A 372 67.44 -25.15 56.24
CA VAL A 372 67.14 -24.30 55.08
C VAL A 372 66.36 -23.06 55.50
N HIS A 373 66.90 -21.90 55.14
CA HIS A 373 66.37 -20.60 55.56
C HIS A 373 66.49 -19.57 54.44
N ALA A 374 65.62 -18.56 54.43
CA ALA A 374 65.71 -17.48 53.45
C ALA A 374 66.96 -16.62 53.68
N TYR A 375 67.29 -16.38 54.95
CA TYR A 375 68.46 -15.62 55.36
C TYR A 375 68.84 -15.99 56.79
N CYS A 376 70.12 -16.17 57.09
CA CYS A 376 70.61 -16.29 58.45
C CYS A 376 71.70 -15.27 58.72
N SER A 377 71.70 -14.71 59.92
CA SER A 377 72.75 -13.80 60.38
C SER A 377 73.06 -13.98 61.84
N TRP A 378 74.25 -13.54 62.22
CA TRP A 378 74.68 -13.45 63.60
C TRP A 378 73.84 -12.41 64.33
N THR A 379 73.27 -12.80 65.46
CA THR A 379 72.44 -11.91 66.29
C THR A 379 73.00 -11.71 67.68
N TYR A 380 73.86 -12.62 68.15
CA TYR A 380 74.58 -12.44 69.41
C TYR A 380 75.99 -13.03 69.32
N LEU A 381 76.99 -12.23 69.69
CA LEU A 381 78.41 -12.60 69.73
C LEU A 381 78.90 -12.50 71.16
N ASN A 382 78.96 -13.63 71.87
CA ASN A 382 79.49 -13.66 73.24
C ASN A 382 81.03 -13.77 73.20
N GLY A 383 81.68 -12.61 73.01
CA GLY A 383 83.13 -12.50 72.86
C GLY A 383 83.58 -12.74 71.41
N ALA A 384 84.16 -11.70 70.79
CA ALA A 384 84.83 -11.86 69.50
C ALA A 384 86.08 -12.73 69.70
N PRO A 385 86.34 -13.71 68.82
CA PRO A 385 87.57 -14.47 68.93
C PRO A 385 88.75 -13.52 68.70
N PHE A 386 89.74 -13.55 69.60
CA PHE A 386 91.04 -12.96 69.31
C PHE A 386 91.73 -13.83 68.24
N GLY A 387 91.26 -13.81 66.99
CA GLY A 387 91.90 -14.47 65.82
C GLY A 387 91.32 -15.81 65.32
N GLY A 388 90.25 -16.33 65.93
CA GLY A 388 89.50 -17.52 65.46
C GLY A 388 88.57 -17.26 64.26
N PHE A 389 88.03 -18.34 63.66
CA PHE A 389 87.22 -18.25 62.43
C PHE A 389 85.72 -18.43 62.70
N GLN A 390 84.95 -17.43 62.27
CA GLN A 390 83.50 -17.35 62.42
C GLN A 390 82.87 -17.05 61.06
N GLN A 391 82.00 -17.95 60.59
CA GLN A 391 81.32 -17.77 59.31
C GLN A 391 79.92 -18.36 59.35
N VAL A 392 78.93 -17.56 58.94
CA VAL A 392 77.59 -18.05 58.59
C VAL A 392 77.49 -17.90 57.09
N TYR A 393 77.20 -18.99 56.41
CA TYR A 393 77.12 -19.02 54.96
C TYR A 393 76.05 -20.02 54.53
N SER A 394 75.58 -19.91 53.29
CA SER A 394 74.68 -20.89 52.70
C SER A 394 75.31 -21.54 51.49
N ASP A 395 74.85 -22.74 51.18
CA ASP A 395 75.09 -23.35 49.87
C ASP A 395 74.08 -22.85 48.82
N GLN A 396 74.16 -23.41 47.61
CA GLN A 396 73.26 -23.08 46.50
C GLN A 396 71.79 -23.47 46.79
N ASN A 397 71.55 -24.44 47.68
CA ASN A 397 70.22 -24.92 48.06
C ASN A 397 69.67 -24.20 49.30
N LYS A 398 70.30 -23.09 49.72
CA LYS A 398 69.92 -22.31 50.90
C LYS A 398 69.99 -23.11 52.20
N VAL A 399 70.73 -24.21 52.24
CA VAL A 399 71.12 -24.84 53.50
C VAL A 399 72.16 -23.94 54.14
N TRP A 400 71.88 -23.45 55.34
CA TRP A 400 72.77 -22.58 56.07
C TRP A 400 73.69 -23.39 56.97
N TYR A 401 74.94 -22.99 56.96
CA TYR A 401 76.02 -23.59 57.72
C TYR A 401 76.67 -22.55 58.61
N VAL A 402 77.09 -22.99 59.79
CA VAL A 402 77.79 -22.15 60.75
C VAL A 402 79.13 -22.76 61.14
N ASN A 403 80.14 -21.92 61.07
CA ASN A 403 81.50 -22.15 61.55
C ASN A 403 81.77 -21.25 62.75
N ASN A 404 82.25 -21.84 63.84
CA ASN A 404 82.78 -21.17 65.02
C ASN A 404 83.93 -22.00 65.60
N TYR A 405 85.15 -21.83 65.08
CA TYR A 405 86.27 -22.70 65.45
C TYR A 405 87.59 -21.93 65.57
N ALA A 406 88.55 -22.52 66.29
CA ALA A 406 89.90 -21.98 66.50
C ALA A 406 90.73 -21.95 65.21
N TRP A 407 91.48 -20.88 64.95
CA TRP A 407 92.36 -20.77 63.77
C TRP A 407 93.80 -20.47 64.20
N GLY A 408 94.75 -21.35 63.84
CA GLY A 408 96.11 -21.27 64.35
C GLY A 408 96.16 -21.42 65.87
N ASN A 409 96.83 -20.48 66.54
CA ASN A 409 96.95 -20.44 68.01
C ASN A 409 95.82 -19.65 68.70
N TYR A 410 94.77 -19.26 67.96
CA TYR A 410 93.69 -18.43 68.46
C TYR A 410 92.46 -19.26 68.82
N GLU A 411 91.83 -18.97 69.96
CA GLU A 411 90.63 -19.68 70.41
C GLU A 411 89.42 -19.41 69.49
N SER A 412 88.50 -20.38 69.42
CA SER A 412 87.16 -20.14 68.87
C SER A 412 86.43 -19.12 69.75
N GLY A 413 85.61 -18.24 69.15
CA GLY A 413 84.79 -17.30 69.92
C GLY A 413 83.82 -18.04 70.84
N GLY A 414 83.21 -17.35 71.81
CA GLY A 414 82.25 -17.97 72.72
C GLY A 414 81.01 -18.52 72.02
N THR A 415 80.01 -18.93 72.79
CA THR A 415 78.73 -19.33 72.18
C THR A 415 78.16 -18.14 71.41
N ILE A 416 77.86 -18.38 70.14
CA ILE A 416 77.30 -17.38 69.23
C ILE A 416 75.85 -17.74 68.94
N THR A 417 75.05 -16.75 68.57
CA THR A 417 73.66 -16.98 68.19
C THR A 417 73.46 -16.56 66.74
N VAL A 418 72.84 -17.46 65.97
CA VAL A 418 72.45 -17.22 64.58
C VAL A 418 70.93 -17.22 64.51
N THR A 419 70.35 -16.13 64.04
CA THR A 419 68.91 -16.05 63.78
C THR A 419 68.66 -16.12 62.28
N CYS A 420 67.69 -16.94 61.93
CA CYS A 420 67.32 -17.27 60.57
C CYS A 420 65.88 -16.86 60.29
N LEU A 421 65.67 -16.18 59.16
CA LEU A 421 64.36 -15.84 58.61
C LEU A 421 63.82 -17.03 57.80
N ASN A 422 62.61 -17.46 58.13
CA ASN A 422 61.85 -18.48 57.40
C ASN A 422 60.74 -17.80 56.61
N LEU A 423 60.75 -18.01 55.29
CA LEU A 423 59.64 -17.64 54.42
C LEU A 423 58.91 -18.92 53.97
N PRO A 424 57.60 -18.87 53.69
CA PRO A 424 56.90 -19.94 53.00
C PRO A 424 57.60 -20.23 51.68
N GLY A 425 58.12 -21.46 51.53
CA GLY A 425 58.94 -21.85 50.37
C GLY A 425 60.43 -21.50 50.45
N ALA A 426 60.95 -21.08 51.61
CA ALA A 426 62.39 -20.94 51.80
C ALA A 426 63.08 -22.31 51.55
N GLY A 427 63.92 -22.39 50.52
CA GLY A 427 64.58 -23.63 50.10
C GLY A 427 64.05 -24.31 48.85
N ILE A 428 62.97 -23.77 48.27
CA ILE A 428 62.43 -24.19 46.98
C ILE A 428 63.01 -23.32 45.88
#